data_AF-A0AAW2M7P1-F1
#
_entry.id   AF-A0AAW2M7P1-F1
#
_cell.length_a   1.000
_cell.length_b   1.000
_cell.length_c   1.000
_cell.angle_alpha   90.00
_cell.angle_beta   90.00
_cell.angle_gamma   90.00
#
_symmetry.space_group_name_H-M   'P 1'
#
loop_
_entity.id
_entity.type
_entity.pdbx_description
1 polymer ?
#
loop_
_entity_poly.entity_id
_entity_poly.type
_entity_poly.pdbx_seq_one_letter_code
_entity_poly.pdbx_strand_id
1 'polypeptide(L)'
;MVWNQAPAIREWIMYHSWLGVERWFIYDNNSDDGLDEVIQELDLENYNVTRHVWPWIKTQEAGFSHCAVRAKDECNWISFMDVDEYFYFPYSTPGHQISGIGYASQNSLRALVQIFHHHRPLLGEIRTSCHSFGHRA
;
A
#
# COMPACT_ATOMS: atom_id res chain seq x y z
N MET A 1 -0.59 1.91 9.92
CA MET A 1 -1.30 2.49 11.08
C MET A 1 -1.41 3.97 10.81
N VAL A 2 -2.57 4.58 11.03
CA VAL A 2 -2.83 5.96 10.63
C VAL A 2 -3.37 6.76 11.81
N TRP A 3 -3.04 8.05 11.82
CA TRP A 3 -3.66 9.05 12.67
C TRP A 3 -3.76 10.34 11.86
N ASN A 4 -4.98 10.86 11.73
CA ASN A 4 -5.30 12.09 11.04
C ASN A 4 -4.71 12.18 9.62
N GLN A 5 -5.02 11.18 8.79
CA GLN A 5 -4.57 11.07 7.40
C GLN A 5 -5.72 11.17 6.38
N ALA A 6 -6.90 11.63 6.77
CA ALA A 6 -8.05 11.80 5.88
C ALA A 6 -7.70 12.62 4.61
N PRO A 7 -6.89 13.70 4.66
CA PRO A 7 -6.57 14.46 3.45
C PRO A 7 -5.73 13.71 2.41
N ALA A 8 -4.91 12.73 2.83
CA ALA A 8 -3.96 12.05 1.97
C ALA A 8 -4.42 10.64 1.55
N ILE A 9 -5.23 9.98 2.39
CA ILE A 9 -5.53 8.55 2.23
C ILE A 9 -6.24 8.24 0.90
N ARG A 10 -7.11 9.15 0.43
CA ARG A 10 -7.83 8.95 -0.84
C ARG A 10 -6.88 8.87 -2.03
N GLU A 11 -5.99 9.85 -2.18
CA GLU A 11 -4.98 9.86 -3.25
C GLU A 11 -4.10 8.61 -3.17
N TRP A 12 -3.65 8.28 -1.96
CA TRP A 12 -2.80 7.13 -1.70
C TRP A 12 -3.46 5.80 -2.12
N ILE A 13 -4.74 5.59 -1.76
CA ILE A 13 -5.51 4.40 -2.14
C ILE A 13 -5.71 4.35 -3.65
N MET A 14 -6.10 5.46 -4.28
CA MET A 14 -6.34 5.53 -5.72
C MET A 14 -5.07 5.22 -6.53
N TYR A 15 -3.93 5.80 -6.14
CA TYR A 15 -2.65 5.55 -6.78
C TYR A 15 -2.23 4.08 -6.71
N HIS A 16 -2.26 3.48 -5.51
CA HIS A 16 -1.86 2.08 -5.33
C HIS A 16 -2.86 1.10 -5.95
N SER A 17 -4.14 1.46 -6.02
CA SER A 17 -5.15 0.69 -6.77
C SER A 17 -4.86 0.70 -8.26
N TRP A 18 -4.44 1.85 -8.81
CA TRP A 18 -4.01 1.94 -10.21
C TRP A 18 -2.76 1.10 -10.49
N LEU A 19 -1.84 0.96 -9.54
CA LEU A 19 -0.70 0.04 -9.61
C LEU A 19 -1.11 -1.44 -9.51
N GLY A 20 -2.33 -1.74 -9.06
CA GLY A 20 -2.91 -3.08 -9.02
C GLY A 20 -2.94 -3.72 -7.63
N VAL A 21 -2.91 -2.94 -6.54
CA VAL A 21 -3.31 -3.44 -5.21
C VAL A 21 -4.82 -3.73 -5.22
N GLU A 22 -5.31 -4.68 -4.40
CA GLU A 22 -6.69 -5.18 -4.48
C GLU A 22 -7.45 -5.24 -3.12
N ARG A 23 -6.77 -5.10 -1.98
CA ARG A 23 -7.37 -5.12 -0.62
C ARG A 23 -6.63 -4.20 0.35
N TRP A 24 -7.38 -3.47 1.19
CA TRP A 24 -6.85 -2.48 2.13
C TRP A 24 -7.29 -2.75 3.55
N PHE A 25 -6.34 -2.72 4.49
CA PHE A 25 -6.56 -2.84 5.92
C PHE A 25 -6.02 -1.59 6.63
N ILE A 26 -6.91 -0.65 6.95
CA ILE A 26 -6.53 0.63 7.57
C ILE A 26 -6.64 0.51 9.09
N TYR A 27 -5.50 0.50 9.77
CA TYR A 27 -5.43 0.51 11.23
C TYR A 27 -5.42 1.94 11.71
N ASP A 28 -6.55 2.41 12.24
CA ASP A 28 -6.79 3.79 12.65
C ASP A 28 -6.64 3.96 14.16
N ASN A 29 -5.73 4.84 14.57
CA ASN A 29 -5.48 5.18 15.97
C ASN A 29 -6.37 6.34 16.44
N ASN A 30 -7.69 6.16 16.35
CA ASN A 30 -8.70 7.16 16.73
C ASN A 30 -8.48 8.53 16.07
N SER A 31 -8.46 8.56 14.73
CA SER A 31 -8.43 9.83 14.00
C SER A 31 -9.66 10.68 14.28
N ASP A 32 -9.50 12.01 14.25
CA ASP A 32 -10.53 13.02 14.50
C ASP A 32 -10.75 14.00 13.33
N ASP A 33 -10.24 13.63 12.15
CA ASP A 33 -10.23 14.45 10.93
C ASP A 33 -11.22 13.98 9.85
N GLY A 34 -12.19 13.14 10.21
CA GLY A 34 -13.20 12.59 9.29
C GLY A 34 -12.71 11.42 8.43
N LEU A 35 -11.67 10.73 8.88
CA LEU A 35 -11.11 9.56 8.19
C LEU A 35 -12.17 8.45 7.93
N ASP A 36 -13.13 8.29 8.82
CA ASP A 36 -14.17 7.27 8.70
C ASP A 36 -15.14 7.55 7.56
N GLU A 37 -15.52 8.80 7.33
CA GLU A 37 -16.32 9.17 6.17
C GLU A 37 -15.56 8.91 4.86
N VAL A 38 -14.27 9.30 4.80
CA VAL A 38 -13.43 9.06 3.60
C VAL A 38 -13.28 7.56 3.30
N ILE A 39 -13.08 6.72 4.33
CA ILE A 39 -12.99 5.28 4.13
C ILE A 39 -14.33 4.69 3.67
N GLN A 40 -15.45 5.16 4.22
CA GLN A 40 -16.78 4.71 3.81
C GLN A 40 -17.06 5.04 2.35
N GLU A 41 -16.70 6.25 1.89
CA GLU A 41 -16.82 6.64 0.49
C GLU A 41 -15.98 5.73 -0.43
N LEU A 42 -14.73 5.45 -0.06
CA LEU A 42 -13.85 4.58 -0.84
C LEU A 42 -14.36 3.14 -0.93
N ASP A 43 -14.95 2.63 0.14
CA ASP A 43 -15.56 1.30 0.12
C ASP A 43 -16.81 1.25 -0.80
N LEU A 44 -17.64 2.31 -0.78
CA LEU A 44 -18.76 2.46 -1.71
C LEU A 44 -18.31 2.59 -3.18
N GLU A 45 -17.13 3.15 -3.40
CA GLU A 45 -16.46 3.21 -4.72
C GLU A 45 -15.78 1.88 -5.11
N ASN A 46 -15.96 0.81 -4.31
CA ASN A 46 -15.48 -0.55 -4.57
C ASN A 46 -13.94 -0.68 -4.54
N TYR A 47 -13.26 0.16 -3.73
CA TYR A 47 -11.82 0.02 -3.46
C TYR A 47 -11.49 -1.06 -2.41
N ASN A 48 -12.50 -1.71 -1.82
CA ASN A 48 -12.32 -2.85 -0.92
C ASN A 48 -11.49 -2.50 0.32
N VAL A 49 -11.94 -1.48 1.05
CA VAL A 49 -11.20 -0.85 2.16
C VAL A 49 -11.87 -1.19 3.49
N THR A 50 -11.11 -1.78 4.42
CA THR A 50 -11.61 -2.06 5.78
C THR A 50 -10.88 -1.22 6.82
N ARG A 51 -11.64 -0.49 7.65
CA ARG A 51 -11.11 0.22 8.83
C ARG A 51 -11.08 -0.69 10.06
N HIS A 52 -9.97 -0.63 10.79
CA HIS A 52 -9.76 -1.28 12.07
C HIS A 52 -9.39 -0.23 13.12
N VAL A 53 -10.27 0.01 14.08
CA VAL A 53 -9.99 0.91 15.20
C VAL A 53 -8.92 0.26 16.09
N TRP A 54 -7.81 0.96 16.31
CA TRP A 54 -6.63 0.46 17.00
C TRP A 54 -6.08 1.49 17.99
N PRO A 55 -6.79 1.73 19.11
CA PRO A 55 -6.57 2.87 20.01
C PRO A 55 -5.47 2.60 21.04
N TRP A 56 -4.34 2.03 20.61
CA TRP A 56 -3.27 1.56 21.50
C TRP A 56 -1.96 2.30 21.23
N ILE A 57 -1.39 2.89 22.29
CA ILE A 57 -0.16 3.70 22.20
C ILE A 57 1.05 2.84 21.85
N LYS A 58 1.87 3.28 20.88
CA LYS A 58 3.13 2.64 20.46
C LYS A 58 2.97 1.17 20.04
N THR A 59 1.90 0.85 19.31
CA THR A 59 1.57 -0.54 18.94
C THR A 59 1.64 -0.81 17.44
N GLN A 60 2.47 -0.08 16.69
CA GLN A 60 2.61 -0.25 15.24
C GLN A 60 2.97 -1.70 14.87
N GLU A 61 3.99 -2.28 15.51
CA GLU A 61 4.42 -3.66 15.29
C GLU A 61 3.31 -4.69 15.63
N ALA A 62 2.53 -4.42 16.68
CA ALA A 62 1.39 -5.25 17.04
C ALA A 62 0.27 -5.16 15.99
N GLY A 63 0.04 -3.96 15.43
CA GLY A 63 -0.87 -3.75 14.31
C GLY A 63 -0.44 -4.53 13.07
N PHE A 64 0.84 -4.49 12.72
CA PHE A 64 1.39 -5.28 11.60
C PHE A 64 1.22 -6.78 11.82
N SER A 65 1.54 -7.26 13.03
CA SER A 65 1.38 -8.68 13.39
C SER A 65 -0.07 -9.13 13.32
N HIS A 66 -1.00 -8.33 13.86
CA HIS A 66 -2.44 -8.60 13.78
C HIS A 66 -2.92 -8.64 12.32
N CYS A 67 -2.44 -7.70 11.50
CA CYS A 67 -2.80 -7.61 10.09
C CYS A 67 -2.30 -8.82 9.30
N ALA A 68 -1.04 -9.23 9.51
CA ALA A 68 -0.46 -10.39 8.85
C ALA A 68 -1.26 -11.68 9.11
N VAL A 69 -1.69 -11.90 10.35
CA VAL A 69 -2.52 -13.07 10.69
C VAL A 69 -3.90 -12.99 10.06
N ARG A 70 -4.54 -11.81 10.07
CA ARG A 70 -5.88 -11.61 9.53
C ARG A 70 -5.92 -11.73 8.01
N ALA A 71 -4.97 -11.12 7.31
CA ALA A 71 -4.92 -11.07 5.86
C ALA A 71 -4.46 -12.41 5.24
N LYS A 72 -3.92 -13.34 6.05
CA LYS A 72 -3.35 -14.60 5.58
C LYS A 72 -4.28 -15.41 4.66
N ASP A 73 -5.57 -15.44 4.99
CA ASP A 73 -6.55 -16.23 4.23
C ASP A 73 -7.18 -15.44 3.06
N GLU A 74 -6.96 -14.12 3.02
CA GLU A 74 -7.51 -13.21 1.99
C GLU A 74 -6.46 -12.77 0.95
N CYS A 75 -5.17 -12.83 1.28
CA CYS A 75 -4.10 -12.24 0.48
C CYS A 75 -2.90 -13.19 0.32
N ASN A 76 -2.42 -13.32 -0.92
CA ASN A 76 -1.18 -14.07 -1.21
C ASN A 76 0.08 -13.25 -0.89
N TRP A 77 0.00 -11.93 -1.01
CA TRP A 77 1.08 -10.99 -0.74
C TRP A 77 0.51 -9.83 0.08
N ILE A 78 1.28 -9.36 1.06
CA ILE A 78 0.94 -8.21 1.88
C ILE A 78 2.11 -7.22 1.85
N SER A 79 1.78 -5.93 1.82
CA SER A 79 2.73 -4.84 1.98
C SER A 79 2.33 -3.98 3.17
N PHE A 80 3.31 -3.51 3.92
CA PHE A 80 3.13 -2.54 5.00
C PHE A 80 3.76 -1.23 4.55
N MET A 81 2.98 -0.15 4.52
CA MET A 81 3.39 1.16 4.01
C MET A 81 2.73 2.25 4.85
N ASP A 82 3.44 3.36 5.03
CA ASP A 82 2.88 4.59 5.58
C ASP A 82 2.12 5.36 4.49
N VAL A 83 1.12 6.17 4.88
CA VAL A 83 0.20 6.85 3.93
C VAL A 83 0.89 7.96 3.13
N ASP A 84 2.02 8.46 3.61
CA ASP A 84 2.87 9.43 2.93
C ASP A 84 3.96 8.78 2.05
N GLU A 85 4.01 7.45 2.00
CA GLU A 85 4.95 6.69 1.15
C GLU A 85 4.27 6.16 -0.13
N TYR A 86 4.97 6.28 -1.27
CA TYR A 86 4.47 5.86 -2.58
C TYR A 86 5.39 4.82 -3.22
N PHE A 87 4.81 3.74 -3.73
CA PHE A 87 5.57 2.73 -4.47
C PHE A 87 6.00 3.27 -5.84
N TYR A 88 7.29 3.54 -6.00
CA TYR A 88 7.86 4.08 -7.24
C TYR A 88 8.54 3.01 -8.09
N PHE A 89 8.29 3.02 -9.40
CA PHE A 89 8.98 2.16 -10.36
C PHE A 89 10.17 2.88 -11.01
N PRO A 90 11.41 2.36 -10.89
CA PRO A 90 12.62 3.02 -11.41
C PRO A 90 12.81 2.91 -12.94
N TYR A 91 11.77 2.53 -13.71
CA TYR A 91 11.82 2.41 -15.18
C TYR A 91 12.21 3.72 -15.90
N SER A 92 12.28 4.83 -15.17
CA SER A 92 12.69 6.15 -15.67
C SER A 92 14.21 6.34 -15.81
N THR A 93 15.05 5.39 -15.38
CA THR A 93 16.52 5.48 -15.54
C THR A 93 16.99 4.77 -16.81
N PRO A 94 17.78 5.43 -17.68
CA PRO A 94 18.38 4.78 -18.85
C PRO A 94 19.30 3.63 -18.38
N GLY A 95 18.82 2.38 -18.53
CA GLY A 95 19.55 1.17 -18.13
C GLY A 95 18.70 0.06 -17.50
N HIS A 96 17.53 0.39 -16.94
CA HIS A 96 16.62 -0.56 -16.27
C HIS A 96 15.27 -0.73 -17.01
N GLN A 97 15.29 -0.67 -18.34
CA GLN A 97 14.09 -0.89 -19.16
C GLN A 97 13.76 -2.38 -19.26
N ILE A 98 12.98 -2.89 -18.32
CA ILE A 98 12.25 -4.14 -18.51
C ILE A 98 10.92 -3.74 -19.15
N SER A 99 10.82 -3.89 -20.47
CA SER A 99 9.74 -3.41 -21.35
C SER A 99 9.83 -1.93 -21.72
N GLY A 100 9.61 -1.61 -23.00
CA GLY A 100 9.82 -0.30 -23.63
C GLY A 100 8.82 0.78 -23.23
N ILE A 101 8.46 0.88 -21.95
CA ILE A 101 7.59 1.90 -21.39
C ILE A 101 8.34 2.57 -20.24
N GLY A 102 8.78 3.81 -20.44
CA GLY A 102 9.63 4.57 -19.49
C GLY A 102 8.94 5.01 -18.19
N TYR A 103 7.72 4.54 -17.93
CA TYR A 103 6.89 4.93 -16.79
C TYR A 103 6.14 3.72 -16.24
N ALA A 104 5.77 3.76 -14.96
CA ALA A 104 4.78 2.84 -14.41
C ALA A 104 3.52 2.90 -15.30
N SER A 105 2.95 1.73 -15.62
CA SER A 105 1.65 1.62 -16.26
C SER A 105 0.64 1.03 -15.27
N GLN A 106 -0.64 1.10 -15.64
CA GLN A 106 -1.70 0.48 -14.85
C GLN A 106 -1.38 -1.00 -14.60
N ASN A 107 -1.59 -1.47 -13.37
CA ASN A 107 -1.29 -2.83 -12.91
C ASN A 107 0.19 -3.23 -12.92
N SER A 108 1.13 -2.28 -13.00
CA SER A 108 2.58 -2.59 -13.02
C SER A 108 3.07 -3.33 -11.77
N LEU A 109 2.56 -3.01 -10.57
CA LEU A 109 2.91 -3.74 -9.34
C LEU A 109 2.34 -5.14 -9.34
N ARG A 110 1.08 -5.30 -9.76
CA ARG A 110 0.47 -6.62 -9.93
C ARG A 110 1.27 -7.47 -10.92
N ALA A 111 1.67 -6.91 -12.05
CA ALA A 111 2.47 -7.62 -13.05
C ALA A 111 3.82 -8.07 -12.48
N LEU A 112 4.51 -7.19 -11.73
CA LEU A 112 5.77 -7.51 -11.06
C LEU A 112 5.60 -8.67 -10.06
N VAL A 113 4.59 -8.60 -9.19
CA VAL A 113 4.32 -9.65 -8.20
C VAL A 113 3.99 -10.98 -8.88
N GLN A 114 3.22 -10.96 -9.97
CA GLN A 114 2.89 -12.16 -10.76
C GLN A 114 4.13 -12.80 -11.39
N ILE A 115 5.05 -11.99 -11.92
CA ILE A 115 6.33 -12.50 -12.45
C ILE A 115 7.10 -13.23 -11.35
N PHE A 116 7.24 -12.63 -10.17
CA PHE A 116 7.95 -13.26 -9.05
C PHE A 116 7.24 -14.52 -8.56
N HIS A 117 5.92 -14.48 -8.41
CA HIS A 117 5.14 -15.64 -7.98
C HIS A 117 5.30 -16.82 -8.96
N HIS A 118 5.25 -16.56 -10.27
CA HIS A 118 5.39 -17.59 -11.30
C HIS A 118 6.82 -18.18 -11.36
N HIS A 119 7.85 -17.34 -11.32
CA HIS A 119 9.24 -17.79 -11.49
C HIS A 119 9.88 -18.28 -10.19
N ARG A 120 9.42 -17.78 -9.04
CA ARG A 120 9.95 -18.09 -7.70
C ARG A 120 8.79 -18.25 -6.71
N PRO A 121 8.05 -19.37 -6.77
CA PRO A 121 6.89 -19.59 -5.91
C PRO A 121 7.22 -19.67 -4.41
N LEU A 122 8.50 -19.86 -4.06
CA LEU A 122 9.01 -19.89 -2.69
C LEU A 122 9.59 -18.53 -2.24
N LEU A 123 9.50 -17.48 -3.05
CA LEU A 123 9.97 -16.16 -2.66
C LEU A 123 9.05 -15.62 -1.56
N GLY A 124 9.60 -15.39 -0.37
CA GLY A 124 8.84 -14.86 0.78
C GLY A 124 8.89 -13.35 0.93
N GLU A 125 9.74 -12.64 0.18
CA GLU A 125 9.95 -11.20 0.36
C GLU A 125 10.43 -10.53 -0.93
N ILE A 126 9.92 -9.32 -1.20
CA ILE A 126 10.41 -8.41 -2.23
C ILE A 126 10.84 -7.12 -1.53
N ARG A 127 12.08 -6.67 -1.78
CA ARG A 127 12.59 -5.39 -1.27
C ARG A 127 12.83 -4.42 -2.41
N THR A 128 12.55 -3.14 -2.17
CA THR A 128 12.84 -2.04 -3.08
C THR A 128 13.56 -0.91 -2.33
N SER A 129 14.24 -0.04 -3.06
CA SER A 129 14.88 1.15 -2.50
C SER A 129 13.82 2.15 -2.04
N CYS A 130 13.97 2.69 -0.83
CA CYS A 130 13.17 3.82 -0.36
C CYS A 130 13.94 5.13 -0.60
N HIS A 131 13.25 6.11 -1.18
CA HIS A 131 13.80 7.42 -1.51
C HIS A 131 12.91 8.50 -0.91
N SER A 132 13.51 9.43 -0.16
CA SER A 132 12.78 10.57 0.41
C SER A 132 12.74 11.73 -0.58
N PHE A 133 11.54 12.18 -0.95
CA PHE A 133 11.31 13.27 -1.92
C PHE A 133 10.80 14.57 -1.30
N GLY A 134 10.88 14.72 0.03
CA GLY A 134 10.53 15.96 0.73
C GLY A 134 11.59 17.07 0.62
N HIS A 135 11.19 18.30 0.93
CA HIS A 135 12.16 19.36 1.23
C HIS A 135 13.06 18.89 2.38
N ARG A 136 14.36 18.75 2.13
CA ARG A 136 15.35 18.70 3.21
C ARG A 136 15.29 20.07 3.88
N ALA A 137 14.69 20.14 5.06
CA ALA A 137 14.89 21.25 5.99
C ALA A 137 16.29 21.14 6.60
#